data_AF-A0A952I1I2-F1
#
_entry.id   AF-A0A952I1I2-F1
#
_cell.length_a   1.000
_cell.length_b   1.000
_cell.length_c   1.000
_cell.angle_alpha   90.00
_cell.angle_beta   90.00
_cell.angle_gamma   90.00
#
_symmetry.space_group_name_H-M   'P 1'
#
loop_
_entity.id
_entity.type
_entity.pdbx_description
1 polymer ?
#
loop_
_entity_poly.entity_id
_entity_poly.type
_entity_poly.pdbx_seq_one_letter_code
_entity_poly.pdbx_strand_id
1 'polypeptide(L)'
;FFIIIFLPLIGSGLYLYHHFYNRQNITKVSEGFKEVVNTNYSLQKLEKEVKFSDTITNKTNLADKYLELGRYQDAAEYYDSCLEGFNADNPDLLRRLVKVEYLLENYAKAVDYGNQVNGNKTFSKSKEKIAYAWSLFHENEQEKAEKVFSEMDSTFTNYPHRMEFAKFLNEAGKREEALAKLEELMDEYDQMEAREKKQNRANNRDILRLYGEIKKGG
;
A
#
# COMPACT_ATOMS: atom_id res chain seq x y z
N PHE A 1 -3.69 27.09 37.43
CA PHE A 1 -4.78 27.34 36.47
C PHE A 1 -4.37 26.67 35.17
N PHE A 2 -5.17 25.74 34.66
CA PHE A 2 -4.83 24.83 33.57
C PHE A 2 -4.56 25.57 32.25
N ILE A 3 -3.46 25.23 31.59
CA ILE A 3 -3.10 25.66 30.25
C ILE A 3 -3.94 24.82 29.28
N ILE A 4 -4.94 25.43 28.65
CA ILE A 4 -5.62 24.84 27.49
C ILE A 4 -4.70 25.09 26.29
N ILE A 5 -3.95 24.06 25.90
CA ILE A 5 -3.26 24.06 24.60
C ILE A 5 -4.33 23.83 23.53
N PHE A 6 -4.61 24.90 22.80
CA PHE A 6 -5.28 24.86 21.51
C PHE A 6 -4.43 24.02 20.56
N LEU A 7 -4.96 22.88 20.09
CA LEU A 7 -4.41 22.12 18.97
C LEU A 7 -5.24 22.44 17.73
N PRO A 8 -4.93 23.51 16.96
CA PRO A 8 -5.61 23.73 15.72
C PRO A 8 -4.97 22.82 14.65
N LEU A 9 -5.84 22.07 13.96
CA LEU A 9 -5.64 21.61 12.58
C LEU A 9 -4.74 20.38 12.34
N ILE A 10 -5.11 19.22 12.91
CA ILE A 10 -4.90 17.92 12.23
C ILE A 10 -5.98 17.76 11.11
N GLY A 11 -6.17 18.83 10.34
CA GLY A 11 -7.23 19.00 9.35
C GLY A 11 -6.74 19.57 8.02
N SER A 12 -5.42 19.70 7.84
CA SER A 12 -4.81 20.18 6.60
C SER A 12 -3.95 19.12 5.87
N GLY A 13 -3.77 17.93 6.45
CA GLY A 13 -3.11 16.79 5.80
C GLY A 13 -3.92 16.18 4.64
N LEU A 14 -5.21 16.47 4.57
CA LEU A 14 -6.12 16.06 3.48
C LEU A 14 -5.69 16.56 2.08
N TYR A 15 -4.80 17.54 1.98
CA TYR A 15 -4.38 18.10 0.69
C TYR A 15 -3.17 17.40 0.03
N LEU A 16 -2.44 16.52 0.73
CA LEU A 16 -1.25 15.85 0.19
C LEU A 16 -1.41 14.35 -0.09
N TYR A 17 -2.54 13.74 0.32
CA TYR A 17 -2.83 12.31 0.11
C TYR A 17 -3.13 11.94 -1.37
N HIS A 18 -3.42 12.90 -2.24
CA HIS A 18 -3.93 12.61 -3.59
C HIS A 18 -2.88 12.55 -4.73
N HIS A 19 -1.61 12.94 -4.51
CA HIS A 19 -0.69 13.10 -5.66
C HIS A 19 0.02 11.81 -6.13
N PHE A 20 0.16 10.77 -5.30
CA PHE A 20 1.23 9.79 -5.56
C PHE A 20 0.85 8.34 -5.92
N TYR A 21 -0.41 7.88 -5.81
CA TYR A 21 -0.70 6.45 -6.00
C TYR A 21 -1.67 6.01 -7.10
N ASN A 22 -2.25 6.92 -7.91
CA ASN A 22 -3.12 6.45 -8.99
C ASN A 22 -3.07 7.30 -10.27
N ARG A 23 -1.98 7.16 -11.03
CA ARG A 23 -2.00 7.48 -12.47
C ARG A 23 -2.05 6.21 -13.30
N GLN A 24 -3.19 5.53 -13.27
CA GLN A 24 -3.69 4.81 -14.44
C GLN A 24 -5.17 5.15 -14.65
N ASN A 25 -5.41 5.92 -15.72
CA ASN A 25 -6.69 6.13 -16.42
C ASN A 25 -7.80 6.98 -15.77
N ILE A 26 -7.57 8.30 -15.67
CA ILE A 26 -8.69 9.28 -15.60
C ILE A 26 -8.82 9.95 -16.97
N THR A 27 -9.53 9.27 -17.86
CA THR A 27 -10.15 9.87 -19.03
C THR A 27 -11.54 9.26 -19.18
N LYS A 28 -12.57 9.95 -18.67
CA LYS A 28 -14.00 9.96 -19.11
C LYS A 28 -14.89 10.67 -18.07
N VAL A 29 -14.93 12.01 -18.12
CA VAL A 29 -15.71 12.86 -17.19
C VAL A 29 -17.19 12.98 -17.62
N SER A 30 -17.82 11.92 -18.13
CA SER A 30 -19.28 11.87 -18.37
C SER A 30 -19.97 10.60 -17.87
N GLU A 31 -19.24 9.67 -17.24
CA GLU A 31 -19.77 8.41 -16.67
C GLU A 31 -20.07 8.49 -15.15
N GLY A 32 -19.61 9.55 -14.47
CA GLY A 32 -19.60 9.66 -13.00
C GLY A 32 -20.96 9.62 -12.30
N PHE A 33 -22.06 10.01 -12.96
CA PHE A 33 -23.39 9.93 -12.33
C PHE A 33 -23.95 8.49 -12.31
N LYS A 34 -23.60 7.65 -13.30
CA LYS A 34 -23.99 6.23 -13.32
C LYS A 34 -23.10 5.41 -12.39
N GLU A 35 -21.82 5.76 -12.29
CA GLU A 35 -20.83 5.06 -11.48
C GLU A 35 -21.04 5.27 -9.97
N VAL A 36 -21.38 6.50 -9.54
CA VAL A 36 -21.71 6.82 -8.14
C VAL A 36 -23.01 6.13 -7.69
N VAL A 37 -24.04 6.10 -8.54
CA VAL A 37 -25.32 5.43 -8.20
C VAL A 37 -25.15 3.91 -8.12
N ASN A 38 -24.41 3.30 -9.05
CA ASN A 38 -24.14 1.85 -9.03
C ASN A 38 -23.29 1.43 -7.81
N THR A 39 -22.34 2.28 -7.42
CA THR A 39 -21.51 2.08 -6.25
C THR A 39 -22.32 2.08 -4.96
N ASN A 40 -23.28 3.01 -4.80
CA ASN A 40 -24.16 3.04 -3.62
C ASN A 40 -25.11 1.84 -3.58
N TYR A 41 -25.64 1.40 -4.72
CA TYR A 41 -26.50 0.22 -4.78
C TYR A 41 -25.76 -1.07 -4.40
N SER A 42 -24.55 -1.27 -4.93
CA SER A 42 -23.72 -2.45 -4.60
C SER A 42 -23.32 -2.49 -3.13
N LEU A 43 -22.99 -1.33 -2.54
CA LEU A 43 -22.73 -1.24 -1.09
C LEU A 43 -23.96 -1.62 -0.26
N GLN A 44 -25.11 -1.02 -0.53
CA GLN A 44 -26.36 -1.33 0.18
C GLN A 44 -26.75 -2.81 0.06
N LYS A 45 -26.46 -3.44 -1.07
CA LYS A 45 -26.68 -4.87 -1.27
C LYS A 45 -25.79 -5.69 -0.32
N LEU A 46 -24.50 -5.41 -0.25
CA LEU A 46 -23.56 -6.09 0.64
C LEU A 46 -23.91 -5.88 2.12
N GLU A 47 -24.32 -4.67 2.52
CA GLU A 47 -24.81 -4.40 3.87
C GLU A 47 -26.04 -5.24 4.23
N LYS A 48 -26.99 -5.39 3.28
CA LYS A 48 -28.16 -6.26 3.47
C LYS A 48 -27.77 -7.74 3.57
N GLU A 49 -26.79 -8.19 2.78
CA GLU A 49 -26.28 -9.57 2.84
C GLU A 49 -25.65 -9.89 4.19
N VAL A 50 -24.83 -8.98 4.75
CA VAL A 50 -24.28 -9.13 6.11
C VAL A 50 -25.38 -9.12 7.18
N LYS A 51 -26.37 -8.22 7.08
CA LYS A 51 -27.51 -8.19 8.01
C LYS A 51 -28.35 -9.46 7.96
N PHE A 52 -28.49 -10.07 6.79
CA PHE A 52 -29.24 -11.31 6.61
C PHE A 52 -28.44 -12.52 7.10
N SER A 53 -27.13 -12.54 6.85
CA SER A 53 -26.26 -13.64 7.21
C SER A 53 -24.84 -13.13 7.51
N ASP A 54 -24.45 -13.22 8.78
CA ASP A 54 -23.18 -12.71 9.28
C ASP A 54 -22.03 -13.71 9.05
N THR A 55 -21.78 -14.04 7.79
CA THR A 55 -20.67 -14.92 7.40
C THR A 55 -19.39 -14.11 7.15
N ILE A 56 -18.24 -14.76 7.37
CA ILE A 56 -16.92 -14.18 7.08
C ILE A 56 -16.85 -13.71 5.63
N THR A 57 -17.37 -14.50 4.68
CA THR A 57 -17.38 -14.11 3.26
C THR A 57 -18.18 -12.83 3.03
N ASN A 58 -19.37 -12.69 3.62
CA ASN A 58 -20.18 -11.48 3.47
C ASN A 58 -19.49 -10.25 4.10
N LYS A 59 -18.92 -10.41 5.30
CA LYS A 59 -18.17 -9.34 5.99
C LYS A 59 -16.94 -8.91 5.19
N THR A 60 -16.13 -9.86 4.72
CA THR A 60 -14.94 -9.58 3.91
C THR A 60 -15.30 -8.90 2.58
N ASN A 61 -16.38 -9.32 1.91
CA ASN A 61 -16.85 -8.65 0.68
C ASN A 61 -17.31 -7.21 0.95
N LEU A 62 -17.99 -6.97 2.07
CA LEU A 62 -18.39 -5.63 2.48
C LEU A 62 -17.16 -4.76 2.85
N ALA A 63 -16.20 -5.32 3.57
CA ALA A 63 -14.93 -4.66 3.90
C ALA A 63 -14.12 -4.30 2.65
N ASP A 64 -14.05 -5.20 1.66
CA ASP A 64 -13.47 -4.93 0.36
C ASP A 64 -14.15 -3.74 -0.33
N LYS A 65 -15.49 -3.68 -0.26
CA LYS A 65 -16.23 -2.56 -0.84
C LYS A 65 -15.96 -1.25 -0.10
N TYR A 66 -15.82 -1.27 1.21
CA TYR A 66 -15.43 -0.09 1.98
C TYR A 66 -14.01 0.38 1.64
N LEU A 67 -13.08 -0.55 1.47
CA LEU A 67 -11.70 -0.25 1.06
C LEU A 67 -11.66 0.42 -0.32
N GLU A 68 -12.44 -0.06 -1.29
CA GLU A 68 -12.59 0.57 -2.61
C GLU A 68 -13.14 2.00 -2.53
N LEU A 69 -14.02 2.25 -1.56
CA LEU A 69 -14.67 3.56 -1.34
C LEU A 69 -13.83 4.55 -0.53
N GLY A 70 -12.64 4.15 -0.08
CA GLY A 70 -11.83 4.97 0.82
C GLY A 70 -12.33 5.01 2.27
N ARG A 71 -13.30 4.15 2.62
CA ARG A 71 -13.84 4.00 3.98
C ARG A 71 -12.97 3.02 4.78
N TYR A 72 -11.72 3.41 5.03
CA TYR A 72 -10.71 2.51 5.59
C TYR A 72 -11.04 2.07 7.01
N GLN A 73 -11.58 2.96 7.85
CA GLN A 73 -11.98 2.62 9.21
C GLN A 73 -13.05 1.53 9.24
N ASP A 74 -14.10 1.65 8.43
CA ASP A 74 -15.14 0.63 8.32
C ASP A 74 -14.58 -0.70 7.79
N ALA A 75 -13.69 -0.64 6.79
CA ALA A 75 -13.04 -1.83 6.27
C ALA A 75 -12.19 -2.55 7.34
N ALA A 76 -11.42 -1.80 8.13
CA ALA A 76 -10.61 -2.34 9.23
C ALA A 76 -11.48 -3.03 10.28
N GLU A 77 -12.58 -2.40 10.71
CA GLU A 77 -13.50 -2.98 11.69
C GLU A 77 -14.12 -4.30 11.21
N TYR A 78 -14.57 -4.36 9.96
CA TYR A 78 -15.11 -5.59 9.41
C TYR A 78 -14.05 -6.69 9.24
N TYR A 79 -12.84 -6.36 8.78
CA TYR A 79 -11.76 -7.34 8.69
C TYR A 79 -11.33 -7.87 10.05
N ASP A 80 -11.20 -7.00 11.04
CA ASP A 80 -10.81 -7.37 12.41
C ASP A 80 -11.88 -8.27 13.04
N SER A 81 -13.16 -7.98 12.83
CA SER A 81 -14.28 -8.85 13.27
C SER A 81 -14.29 -10.24 12.63
N CYS A 82 -13.57 -10.43 11.51
CA CYS A 82 -13.39 -11.74 10.88
C CYS A 82 -12.17 -12.50 11.44
N LEU A 83 -11.26 -11.82 12.14
CA LEU A 83 -10.00 -12.36 12.63
C LEU A 83 -10.17 -13.00 14.03
N GLU A 84 -11.14 -13.91 14.16
CA GLU A 84 -11.48 -14.57 15.42
C GLU A 84 -11.51 -16.10 15.29
N GLY A 85 -11.35 -16.79 16.41
CA GLY A 85 -11.45 -18.25 16.50
C GLY A 85 -10.51 -18.98 15.52
N PHE A 86 -11.06 -19.85 14.69
CA PHE A 86 -10.28 -20.60 13.69
C PHE A 86 -9.66 -19.73 12.59
N ASN A 87 -10.01 -18.44 12.49
CA ASN A 87 -9.49 -17.51 11.50
C ASN A 87 -8.49 -16.50 12.07
N ALA A 88 -8.14 -16.60 13.36
CA ALA A 88 -7.24 -15.64 14.02
C ALA A 88 -5.89 -15.48 13.29
N ASP A 89 -5.38 -16.57 12.70
CA ASP A 89 -4.12 -16.57 11.97
C ASP A 89 -4.30 -16.61 10.44
N ASN A 90 -5.50 -16.25 9.93
CA ASN A 90 -5.80 -16.36 8.50
C ASN A 90 -4.93 -15.38 7.69
N PRO A 91 -4.01 -15.87 6.83
CA PRO A 91 -3.08 -15.01 6.10
C PRO A 91 -3.75 -14.01 5.15
N ASP A 92 -4.94 -14.34 4.64
CA ASP A 92 -5.68 -13.45 3.74
C ASP A 92 -6.29 -12.26 4.50
N LEU A 93 -6.81 -12.49 5.70
CA LEU A 93 -7.33 -11.42 6.56
C LEU A 93 -6.19 -10.55 7.09
N LEU A 94 -5.12 -11.17 7.59
CA LEU A 94 -3.95 -10.45 8.11
C LEU A 94 -3.32 -9.53 7.06
N ARG A 95 -3.10 -9.99 5.82
CA ARG A 95 -2.54 -9.11 4.77
C ARG A 95 -3.47 -7.94 4.42
N ARG A 96 -4.79 -8.14 4.47
CA ARG A 96 -5.78 -7.06 4.23
C ARG A 96 -5.78 -6.05 5.37
N LEU A 97 -5.61 -6.53 6.61
CA LEU A 97 -5.45 -5.68 7.79
C LEU A 97 -4.17 -4.86 7.73
N VAL A 98 -3.03 -5.44 7.33
CA VAL A 98 -1.79 -4.68 7.05
C VAL A 98 -2.05 -3.53 6.08
N LYS A 99 -2.74 -3.80 4.98
CA LYS A 99 -3.04 -2.78 3.97
C LYS A 99 -3.91 -1.65 4.53
N VAL A 100 -5.02 -1.98 5.18
CA VAL A 100 -5.98 -0.97 5.63
C VAL A 100 -5.42 -0.15 6.79
N GLU A 101 -4.69 -0.77 7.72
CA GLU A 101 -4.06 -0.07 8.85
C GLU A 101 -2.93 0.86 8.36
N TYR A 102 -2.17 0.44 7.34
CA TYR A 102 -1.22 1.34 6.69
C TYR A 102 -1.91 2.55 6.04
N LEU A 103 -3.05 2.36 5.37
CA LEU A 103 -3.83 3.46 4.78
C LEU A 103 -4.48 4.37 5.83
N LEU A 104 -4.70 3.87 7.05
CA LEU A 104 -5.14 4.63 8.22
C LEU A 104 -3.98 5.31 8.96
N GLU A 105 -2.73 5.10 8.53
CA GLU A 105 -1.52 5.55 9.23
C GLU A 105 -1.38 4.95 10.65
N ASN A 106 -2.06 3.84 10.91
CA ASN A 106 -1.92 3.05 12.14
C ASN A 106 -0.75 2.07 12.00
N TYR A 107 0.46 2.61 11.86
CA TYR A 107 1.64 1.83 11.51
C TYR A 107 1.96 0.74 12.54
N ALA A 108 1.80 1.01 13.83
CA ALA A 108 1.94 0.00 14.89
C ALA A 108 1.06 -1.25 14.64
N LYS A 109 -0.24 -1.08 14.33
CA LYS A 109 -1.12 -2.20 14.02
C LYS A 109 -0.75 -2.90 12.71
N ALA A 110 -0.36 -2.13 11.70
CA ALA A 110 0.10 -2.69 10.44
C ALA A 110 1.36 -3.55 10.63
N VAL A 111 2.27 -3.16 11.53
CA VAL A 111 3.43 -3.96 11.95
C VAL A 111 2.99 -5.21 12.70
N ASP A 112 2.04 -5.12 13.64
CA ASP A 112 1.54 -6.27 14.40
C ASP A 112 0.93 -7.35 13.50
N TYR A 113 0.02 -6.99 12.60
CA TYR A 113 -0.54 -7.94 11.64
C TYR A 113 0.50 -8.43 10.64
N GLY A 114 1.43 -7.54 10.24
CA GLY A 114 2.52 -7.87 9.32
C GLY A 114 3.47 -8.92 9.90
N ASN A 115 3.79 -8.82 11.19
CA ASN A 115 4.59 -9.80 11.93
C ASN A 115 3.91 -11.17 11.95
N GLN A 116 2.59 -11.22 12.16
CA GLN A 116 1.82 -12.48 12.21
C GLN A 116 1.80 -13.21 10.86
N VAL A 117 1.71 -12.46 9.76
CA VAL A 117 1.65 -13.05 8.41
C VAL A 117 3.03 -13.19 7.74
N ASN A 118 4.08 -12.66 8.36
CA ASN A 118 5.43 -12.73 7.81
C ASN A 118 5.90 -14.19 7.64
N GLY A 119 6.56 -14.49 6.54
CA GLY A 119 6.93 -15.86 6.16
C GLY A 119 5.86 -16.65 5.39
N ASN A 120 4.62 -16.15 5.30
CA ASN A 120 3.63 -16.72 4.39
C ASN A 120 4.00 -16.47 2.92
N LYS A 121 3.96 -17.52 2.08
CA LYS A 121 4.36 -17.42 0.66
C LYS A 121 3.52 -16.42 -0.15
N THR A 122 2.22 -16.32 0.14
CA THR A 122 1.31 -15.39 -0.53
C THR A 122 1.64 -13.96 -0.13
N PHE A 123 1.91 -13.72 1.15
CA PHE A 123 2.30 -12.40 1.66
C PHE A 123 3.67 -11.95 1.14
N SER A 124 4.65 -12.85 1.08
CA SER A 124 6.01 -12.53 0.60
C SER A 124 6.07 -11.94 -0.81
N LYS A 125 5.08 -12.21 -1.66
CA LYS A 125 4.98 -11.68 -3.03
C LYS A 125 3.92 -10.60 -3.19
N SER A 126 3.26 -10.22 -2.11
CA SER A 126 2.13 -9.31 -2.11
C SER A 126 2.57 -7.85 -2.07
N LYS A 127 1.70 -6.95 -2.55
CA LYS A 127 1.94 -5.50 -2.42
C LYS A 127 1.82 -5.05 -0.97
N GLU A 128 1.06 -5.79 -0.16
CA GLU A 128 0.86 -5.55 1.26
C GLU A 128 2.16 -5.72 2.06
N LYS A 129 3.14 -6.50 1.57
CA LYS A 129 4.48 -6.56 2.18
C LYS A 129 5.25 -5.23 2.08
N ILE A 130 4.99 -4.41 1.06
CA ILE A 130 5.53 -3.04 0.99
C ILE A 130 4.92 -2.17 2.08
N ALA A 131 3.59 -2.26 2.28
CA ALA A 131 2.91 -1.51 3.33
C ALA A 131 3.46 -1.89 4.72
N TYR A 132 3.72 -3.17 4.96
CA TYR A 132 4.41 -3.63 6.17
C TYR A 132 5.82 -3.05 6.31
N ALA A 133 6.63 -3.07 5.24
CA ALA A 133 7.99 -2.52 5.26
C ALA A 133 8.01 -1.01 5.56
N TRP A 134 7.11 -0.23 4.95
CA TRP A 134 6.95 1.19 5.26
C TRP A 134 6.43 1.42 6.68
N SER A 135 5.52 0.58 7.17
CA SER A 135 5.03 0.69 8.55
C SER A 135 6.17 0.48 9.56
N LEU A 136 7.06 -0.48 9.33
CA LEU A 136 8.27 -0.66 10.14
C LEU A 136 9.15 0.60 10.15
N PHE A 137 9.32 1.24 8.99
CA PHE A 137 10.11 2.47 8.89
C PHE A 137 9.48 3.62 9.70
N HIS A 138 8.16 3.81 9.61
CA HIS A 138 7.44 4.83 10.38
C HIS A 138 7.44 4.56 11.90
N GLU A 139 7.51 3.30 12.31
CA GLU A 139 7.68 2.88 13.71
C GLU A 139 9.15 2.94 14.18
N ASN A 140 10.05 3.57 13.41
CA ASN A 140 11.49 3.70 13.69
C ASN A 140 12.25 2.36 13.73
N GLU A 141 11.69 1.29 13.15
CA GLU A 141 12.35 -0.01 13.02
C GLU A 141 13.10 -0.13 11.69
N GLN A 142 13.95 0.86 11.40
CA GLN A 142 14.61 1.04 10.09
C GLN A 142 15.40 -0.20 9.63
N GLU A 143 16.15 -0.85 10.53
CA GLU A 143 16.91 -2.07 10.19
C GLU A 143 16.00 -3.23 9.75
N LYS A 144 14.83 -3.36 10.40
CA LYS A 144 13.84 -4.38 10.03
C LYS A 144 13.17 -4.03 8.71
N ALA A 145 12.83 -2.75 8.49
CA ALA A 145 12.26 -2.28 7.24
C ALA A 145 13.20 -2.57 6.06
N GLU A 146 14.48 -2.24 6.21
CA GLU A 146 15.51 -2.50 5.20
C GLU A 146 15.64 -3.99 4.89
N LYS A 147 15.64 -4.84 5.92
CA LYS A 147 15.64 -6.29 5.74
C LYS A 147 14.43 -6.74 4.91
N VAL A 148 13.23 -6.29 5.24
CA VAL A 148 11.99 -6.65 4.51
C VAL A 148 12.04 -6.16 3.06
N PHE A 149 12.53 -4.96 2.80
CA PHE A 149 12.71 -4.46 1.43
C PHE A 149 13.75 -5.27 0.65
N SER A 150 14.88 -5.60 1.26
CA SER A 150 15.93 -6.41 0.63
C SER A 150 15.45 -7.81 0.26
N GLU A 151 14.56 -8.41 1.06
CA GLU A 151 13.93 -9.70 0.72
C GLU A 151 13.04 -9.63 -0.53
N MET A 152 12.55 -8.44 -0.88
CA MET A 152 11.72 -8.22 -2.07
C MET A 152 12.55 -7.82 -3.31
N ASP A 153 13.86 -7.59 -3.15
CA ASP A 153 14.75 -7.13 -4.20
C ASP A 153 15.27 -8.27 -5.07
N SER A 154 14.38 -8.86 -5.86
CA SER A 154 14.72 -9.92 -6.81
C SER A 154 15.00 -9.36 -8.21
N THR A 155 16.18 -9.65 -8.75
CA THR A 155 16.62 -9.16 -10.08
C THR A 155 15.65 -9.54 -11.20
N PHE A 156 15.58 -8.70 -12.24
CA PHE A 156 14.73 -8.86 -13.44
C PHE A 156 13.22 -9.04 -13.18
N THR A 157 12.76 -8.81 -11.95
CA THR A 157 11.37 -9.01 -11.54
C THR A 157 10.93 -7.91 -10.58
N ASN A 158 9.61 -7.75 -10.43
CA ASN A 158 9.01 -6.87 -9.42
C ASN A 158 9.58 -5.44 -9.36
N TYR A 159 9.79 -4.80 -10.52
CA TYR A 159 10.25 -3.40 -10.61
C TYR A 159 9.52 -2.42 -9.68
N PRO A 160 8.18 -2.50 -9.48
CA PRO A 160 7.51 -1.65 -8.51
C PRO A 160 8.04 -1.82 -7.08
N HIS A 161 8.30 -3.05 -6.62
CA HIS A 161 8.79 -3.30 -5.26
C HIS A 161 10.23 -2.79 -5.08
N ARG A 162 11.08 -2.98 -6.10
CA ARG A 162 12.47 -2.51 -6.09
C ARG A 162 12.57 -0.98 -6.15
N MET A 163 11.64 -0.35 -6.86
CA MET A 163 11.52 1.11 -6.86
C MET A 163 11.07 1.64 -5.50
N GLU A 164 10.17 0.95 -4.80
CA GLU A 164 9.83 1.29 -3.40
C GLU A 164 11.02 1.11 -2.47
N PHE A 165 11.88 0.10 -2.68
CA PHE A 165 13.11 -0.05 -1.92
C PHE A 165 14.07 1.14 -2.14
N ALA A 166 14.24 1.60 -3.38
CA ALA A 166 15.06 2.78 -3.65
C ALA A 166 14.50 4.06 -2.97
N LYS A 167 13.17 4.21 -2.91
CA LYS A 167 12.53 5.31 -2.15
C LYS A 167 12.83 5.20 -0.66
N PHE A 168 12.69 4.00 -0.09
CA PHE A 168 13.04 3.74 1.30
C PHE A 168 14.50 4.11 1.59
N LEU A 169 15.45 3.69 0.74
CA LEU A 169 16.87 4.03 0.93
C LEU A 169 17.08 5.55 0.94
N ASN A 170 16.38 6.30 0.09
CA ASN A 170 16.44 7.75 0.10
C ASN A 170 15.88 8.37 1.39
N GLU A 171 14.70 7.94 1.82
CA GLU A 171 14.07 8.41 3.08
C GLU A 171 14.91 8.02 4.32
N ALA A 172 15.60 6.89 4.26
CA ALA A 172 16.53 6.41 5.29
C ALA A 172 17.87 7.15 5.32
N GLY A 173 18.06 8.18 4.46
CA GLY A 173 19.30 8.96 4.34
C GLY A 173 20.42 8.26 3.56
N LYS A 174 20.16 7.08 2.99
CA LYS A 174 21.11 6.28 2.18
C LYS A 174 21.01 6.65 0.70
N ARG A 175 21.18 7.94 0.41
CA ARG A 175 20.99 8.52 -0.93
C ARG A 175 21.84 7.84 -2.01
N GLU A 176 23.11 7.57 -1.72
CA GLU A 176 24.02 6.92 -2.69
C GLU A 176 23.54 5.50 -3.02
N GLU A 177 23.12 4.74 -2.01
CA GLU A 177 22.56 3.39 -2.22
C GLU A 177 21.25 3.44 -3.01
N ALA A 178 20.39 4.44 -2.77
CA ALA A 178 19.16 4.65 -3.53
C ALA A 178 19.44 4.91 -5.02
N LEU A 179 20.41 5.79 -5.33
CA LEU A 179 20.81 6.08 -6.70
C LEU A 179 21.44 4.86 -7.37
N ALA A 180 22.31 4.13 -6.69
CA ALA A 180 22.91 2.90 -7.20
C ALA A 180 21.85 1.83 -7.51
N LYS A 181 20.83 1.69 -6.65
CA LYS A 181 19.71 0.77 -6.90
C LYS A 181 18.91 1.17 -8.15
N LEU A 182 18.69 2.46 -8.37
CA LEU A 182 17.99 2.94 -9.57
C LEU A 182 18.83 2.76 -10.84
N GLU A 183 20.15 2.95 -10.75
CA GLU A 183 21.10 2.65 -11.84
C GLU A 183 21.07 1.17 -12.22
N GLU A 184 21.09 0.26 -11.24
CA GLU A 184 20.91 -1.17 -11.46
C GLU A 184 19.60 -1.48 -12.23
N LEU A 185 18.48 -0.85 -11.85
CA LEU A 185 17.20 -1.05 -12.53
C LEU A 185 17.20 -0.53 -13.98
N MET A 186 17.90 0.57 -14.25
CA MET A 186 18.05 1.13 -15.60
C MET A 186 18.92 0.22 -16.47
N ASP A 187 20.04 -0.27 -15.93
CA ASP A 187 20.94 -1.18 -16.64
C ASP A 187 20.24 -2.48 -16.99
N GLU A 188 19.47 -3.06 -16.07
CA GLU A 188 18.66 -4.25 -16.35
C GLU A 188 17.67 -4.01 -17.49
N TYR A 189 16.95 -2.87 -17.47
CA TYR A 189 16.03 -2.49 -18.53
C TYR A 189 16.75 -2.39 -19.88
N ASP A 190 17.97 -1.86 -19.91
CA ASP A 190 18.74 -1.71 -21.15
C ASP A 190 19.21 -3.06 -21.73
N GLN A 191 19.40 -4.07 -20.90
CA GLN A 191 19.71 -5.43 -21.34
C GLN A 191 18.48 -6.24 -21.82
N MET A 192 17.26 -5.76 -21.59
CA MET A 192 16.04 -6.47 -21.99
C MET A 192 15.86 -6.58 -23.51
N GLU A 193 15.20 -7.64 -23.95
CA GLU A 193 14.75 -7.77 -25.35
C GLU A 193 13.68 -6.73 -25.70
N ALA A 194 13.51 -6.42 -26.99
CA ALA A 194 12.59 -5.38 -27.47
C ALA A 194 11.13 -5.56 -26.98
N ARG A 195 10.65 -6.81 -26.87
CA ARG A 195 9.30 -7.12 -26.37
C ARG A 195 9.17 -6.81 -24.88
N GLU A 196 10.17 -7.18 -24.10
CA GLU A 196 10.20 -6.96 -22.65
C GLU A 196 10.38 -5.47 -22.32
N LYS A 197 11.26 -4.77 -23.05
CA LYS A 197 11.35 -3.30 -23.00
C LYS A 197 10.00 -2.65 -23.21
N LYS A 198 9.21 -3.11 -24.19
CA LYS A 198 7.86 -2.59 -24.45
C LYS A 198 6.92 -2.77 -23.25
N GLN A 199 7.02 -3.88 -22.53
CA GLN A 199 6.20 -4.15 -21.34
C GLN A 199 6.63 -3.29 -20.14
N ASN A 200 7.94 -3.04 -20.00
CA ASN A 200 8.51 -2.31 -18.86
C ASN A 200 8.72 -0.79 -19.10
N ARG A 201 8.27 -0.23 -20.23
CA ARG A 201 8.48 1.22 -20.55
C ARG A 201 7.96 2.16 -19.46
N ALA A 202 6.80 1.84 -18.88
CA ALA A 202 6.21 2.65 -17.82
C ALA A 202 7.10 2.63 -16.57
N ASN A 203 7.56 1.44 -16.17
CA ASN A 203 8.47 1.25 -15.04
C ASN A 203 9.77 2.03 -15.26
N ASN A 204 10.40 1.90 -16.44
CA ASN A 204 11.65 2.61 -16.74
C ASN A 204 11.50 4.14 -16.70
N ARG A 205 10.39 4.67 -17.23
CA ARG A 205 10.11 6.11 -17.14
C ARG A 205 10.00 6.56 -15.68
N ASP A 206 9.35 5.77 -14.84
CA ASP A 206 9.13 6.10 -13.44
C ASP A 206 10.46 5.99 -12.65
N ILE A 207 11.33 5.03 -12.97
CA ILE A 207 12.71 4.90 -12.45
C ILE A 207 13.56 6.13 -12.82
N LEU A 208 13.59 6.52 -14.09
CA LEU A 208 14.34 7.69 -14.57
C LEU A 208 13.89 8.98 -13.87
N ARG A 209 12.57 9.13 -13.67
CA ARG A 209 12.01 10.27 -12.94
C ARG A 209 12.49 10.27 -11.49
N LEU A 210 12.36 9.15 -10.79
CA LEU A 210 12.77 9.04 -9.39
C LEU A 210 14.29 9.28 -9.21
N TYR A 211 15.11 8.76 -10.12
CA TYR A 211 16.55 9.01 -10.13
C TYR A 211 16.85 10.50 -10.26
N GLY A 212 16.18 11.18 -11.20
CA GLY A 212 16.32 12.62 -11.39
C GLY A 212 15.87 13.45 -10.18
N GLU A 213 14.80 13.02 -9.50
CA GLU A 213 14.31 13.65 -8.26
C GLU A 213 15.33 13.54 -7.13
N ILE A 214 15.82 12.33 -6.84
CA ILE A 214 16.81 12.07 -5.78
C ILE A 214 18.14 12.76 -6.09
N LYS A 215 18.59 12.75 -7.35
CA LYS A 215 19.85 13.37 -7.76
C LYS A 215 19.83 14.90 -7.68
N LYS A 216 18.67 15.54 -7.82
CA LYS A 216 18.54 17.00 -7.65
C LYS A 216 18.23 17.42 -6.22
N GLY A 217 17.62 16.53 -5.44
CA GLY A 217 17.10 16.82 -4.10
C GLY A 217 18.11 16.91 -2.95
N GLY A 218 19.41 16.81 -3.22
CA GLY A 218 20.45 17.02 -2.21
C GLY A 218 21.71 17.57 -2.81
#